data_AF-A0A937Z1M6-F1
#
_entry.id   AF-A0A937Z1M6-F1
#
_cell.length_a   1.000
_cell.length_b   1.000
_cell.length_c   1.000
_cell.angle_alpha   90.00
_cell.angle_beta   90.00
_cell.angle_gamma   90.00
#
_symmetry.space_group_name_H-M   'P 1'
#
loop_
_entity.id
_entity.type
_entity.pdbx_description
1 polymer ?
#
loop_
_entity_poly.entity_id
_entity_poly.type
_entity_poly.pdbx_seq_one_letter_code
_entity_poly.pdbx_strand_id
1 'polypeptide(L)'
;MPNLMCLGVLIAVACTAASADAFTLTREGKPAATIVLAGEPTQAAEFAAQELQAHVRLISGAVLPIVSDAVAVQGPRVLVGESKATAKAGLRGADFETQEYLIRIRPEALILIGCDEVSSANPNAPSYAEGKHGKALSFDGRDDAVVVPDCAFHDEAGSLECWVYLPEAPQERESTLLRLDGAGPWSYHILRRWPNTSSLGYTTYNGEVGSSVSSGELAPGWHHVLATHDAAAGVQELFVDGV
;
A
#
# COMPACT_ATOMS: atom_id res chain seq x y z
N MET A 1 -2.59 23.69 87.32
CA MET A 1 -2.54 22.90 86.06
C MET A 1 -2.35 23.88 84.91
N PRO A 2 -1.20 23.90 84.22
CA PRO A 2 -1.08 24.55 82.92
C PRO A 2 -1.01 23.50 81.79
N ASN A 3 -1.77 23.78 80.73
CA ASN A 3 -1.97 22.92 79.57
C ASN A 3 -0.71 22.75 78.72
N LEU A 4 -0.38 21.50 78.43
CA LEU A 4 0.66 21.07 77.50
C LEU A 4 0.10 21.14 76.07
N MET A 5 0.62 22.04 75.24
CA MET A 5 0.19 22.21 73.85
C MET A 5 1.17 21.47 72.94
N CYS A 6 0.79 20.27 72.48
CA CYS A 6 1.58 19.46 71.55
C CYS A 6 1.52 20.06 70.14
N LEU A 7 2.66 20.52 69.62
CA LEU A 7 2.84 20.95 68.24
C LEU A 7 3.26 19.72 67.40
N GLY A 8 2.32 19.16 66.63
CA GLY A 8 2.59 18.06 65.71
C GLY A 8 3.26 18.57 64.43
N VAL A 9 4.51 18.15 64.18
CA VAL A 9 5.22 18.38 62.91
C VAL A 9 4.74 17.35 61.90
N LEU A 10 4.07 17.82 60.84
CA LEU A 10 3.70 17.00 59.69
C LEU A 10 4.92 16.90 58.75
N ILE A 11 5.60 15.76 58.73
CA ILE A 11 6.62 15.46 57.71
C ILE A 11 5.90 14.97 56.46
N ALA A 12 5.74 15.86 55.48
CA ALA A 12 5.28 15.48 54.15
C ALA A 12 6.42 14.76 53.42
N VAL A 13 6.36 13.42 53.39
CA VAL A 13 7.19 12.62 52.49
C VAL A 13 6.72 12.89 51.07
N ALA A 14 7.45 13.72 50.34
CA ALA A 14 7.25 13.88 48.91
C ALA A 14 7.74 12.58 48.22
N CYS A 15 6.81 11.71 47.87
CA CYS A 15 7.05 10.64 46.90
C CYS A 15 7.34 11.30 45.55
N THR A 16 8.63 11.49 45.23
CA THR A 16 9.04 11.71 43.84
C THR A 16 8.83 10.39 43.11
N ALA A 17 7.68 10.25 42.46
CA ALA A 17 7.49 9.22 41.45
C ALA A 17 8.52 9.51 40.34
N ALA A 18 9.50 8.63 40.18
CA ALA A 18 10.36 8.66 39.01
C ALA A 18 9.47 8.48 37.79
N SER A 19 9.29 9.56 37.02
CA SER A 19 8.62 9.48 35.73
C SER A 19 9.44 8.50 34.88
N ALA A 20 8.80 7.45 34.36
CA ALA A 20 9.36 6.73 33.23
C ALA A 20 9.66 7.76 32.13
N ASP A 21 10.86 7.75 31.56
CA ASP A 21 11.20 8.65 30.46
C ASP A 21 10.22 8.40 29.31
N ALA A 22 9.34 9.38 29.07
CA ALA A 22 8.34 9.29 28.02
C ALA A 22 9.02 9.45 26.67
N PHE A 23 8.86 8.47 25.77
CA PHE A 23 9.34 8.58 24.40
C PHE A 23 8.51 9.61 23.63
N THR A 24 9.10 10.77 23.36
CA THR A 24 8.40 11.90 22.74
C THR A 24 8.48 11.84 21.22
N LEU A 25 7.36 11.59 20.55
CA LEU A 25 7.27 11.69 19.09
C LEU A 25 7.20 13.13 18.60
N THR A 26 6.38 13.94 19.29
CA THR A 26 6.12 15.34 18.93
C THR A 26 5.97 16.20 20.18
N ARG A 27 6.28 17.48 20.07
CA ARG A 27 6.12 18.46 21.15
C ARG A 27 5.62 19.77 20.55
N GLU A 28 4.47 20.24 21.02
CA GLU A 28 3.87 21.52 20.58
C GLU A 28 3.73 21.62 19.05
N GLY A 29 3.28 20.53 18.42
CA GLY A 29 3.09 20.45 16.96
C GLY A 29 4.39 20.42 16.14
N LYS A 30 5.55 20.23 16.79
CA LYS A 30 6.85 20.06 16.14
C LYS A 30 7.35 18.62 16.27
N PRO A 31 8.07 18.09 15.26
CA PRO A 31 8.66 16.76 15.35
C PRO A 31 9.73 16.73 16.44
N ALA A 32 9.69 15.71 17.29
CA ALA A 32 10.70 15.44 18.31
C ALA A 32 11.43 14.12 18.07
N ALA A 33 10.96 13.31 17.12
CA ALA A 33 11.59 12.07 16.68
C ALA A 33 11.74 12.04 15.15
N THR A 34 12.59 11.13 14.67
CA THR A 34 12.77 10.83 13.24
C THR A 34 12.48 9.36 12.99
N ILE A 35 11.71 9.07 11.93
CA ILE A 35 11.46 7.71 11.46
C ILE A 35 12.66 7.26 10.62
N VAL A 36 13.16 6.06 10.88
CA VAL A 36 14.35 5.49 10.24
C VAL A 36 13.99 4.15 9.61
N LEU A 37 14.26 4.03 8.30
CA LEU A 37 14.10 2.84 7.48
C LEU A 37 15.46 2.26 7.08
N ALA A 38 15.51 1.03 6.58
CA ALA A 38 16.71 0.54 5.90
C ALA A 38 17.05 1.38 4.65
N GLY A 39 18.28 1.27 4.14
CA GLY A 39 18.64 1.82 2.83
C GLY A 39 17.78 1.29 1.68
N GLU A 40 17.38 0.02 1.77
CA GLU A 40 16.43 -0.67 0.88
C GLU A 40 15.35 -1.32 1.76
N PRO A 41 14.32 -0.57 2.19
CA PRO A 41 13.29 -1.11 3.06
C PRO A 41 12.36 -2.07 2.31
N THR A 42 11.71 -2.98 3.05
CA THR A 42 10.59 -3.75 2.50
C THR A 42 9.41 -2.83 2.23
N GLN A 43 8.51 -3.24 1.33
CA GLN A 43 7.28 -2.48 1.03
C GLN A 43 6.43 -2.27 2.28
N ALA A 44 6.30 -3.31 3.11
CA ALA A 44 5.58 -3.22 4.37
C ALA A 44 6.20 -2.19 5.32
N ALA A 45 7.53 -2.15 5.44
CA ALA A 45 8.22 -1.17 6.29
C ALA A 45 8.07 0.26 5.75
N GLU A 46 8.20 0.46 4.44
CA GLU A 46 8.01 1.77 3.80
C GLU A 46 6.56 2.27 3.97
N PHE A 47 5.57 1.42 3.68
CA PHE A 47 4.16 1.73 3.88
C PHE A 47 3.86 2.05 5.35
N ALA A 48 4.34 1.22 6.29
CA ALA A 48 4.15 1.45 7.72
C ALA A 48 4.78 2.77 8.20
N ALA A 49 5.94 3.15 7.66
CA ALA A 49 6.57 4.44 7.99
C ALA A 49 5.76 5.63 7.47
N GLN A 50 5.24 5.55 6.24
CA GLN A 50 4.39 6.59 5.66
C GLN A 50 3.07 6.72 6.43
N GLU A 51 2.42 5.59 6.74
CA GLU A 51 1.20 5.54 7.53
C GLU A 51 1.41 6.12 8.93
N LEU A 52 2.50 5.74 9.61
CA LEU A 52 2.83 6.28 10.92
C LEU A 52 3.04 7.81 10.86
N GLN A 53 3.80 8.30 9.88
CA GLN A 53 4.02 9.74 9.70
C GLN A 53 2.71 10.49 9.44
N ALA A 54 1.85 9.94 8.57
CA ALA A 54 0.55 10.52 8.24
C ALA A 54 -0.34 10.63 9.49
N HIS A 55 -0.42 9.57 10.29
CA HIS A 55 -1.22 9.57 11.51
C HIS A 55 -0.64 10.50 12.59
N VAL A 56 0.68 10.54 12.78
CA VAL A 56 1.31 11.51 13.70
C VAL A 56 1.02 12.95 13.28
N ARG A 57 1.02 13.23 11.97
CA ARG A 57 0.65 14.54 11.43
C ARG A 57 -0.80 14.88 11.70
N LEU A 58 -1.73 13.93 11.50
CA LEU A 58 -3.15 14.15 11.79
C LEU A 58 -3.40 14.42 13.29
N ILE A 59 -2.71 13.70 14.17
CA ILE A 59 -2.87 13.82 15.62
C ILE A 59 -2.28 15.11 16.16
N SER A 60 -1.10 15.52 15.66
CA SER A 60 -0.28 16.55 16.31
C SER A 60 -0.01 17.79 15.46
N GLY A 61 -0.26 17.73 14.15
CA GLY A 61 0.17 18.73 13.18
C GLY A 61 1.64 18.64 12.78
N ALA A 62 2.46 17.83 13.47
CA ALA A 62 3.89 17.67 13.18
C ALA A 62 4.16 16.62 12.10
N VAL A 63 5.10 16.89 11.21
CA VAL A 63 5.61 15.90 10.25
C VAL A 63 6.94 15.36 10.77
N LEU A 64 6.98 14.08 11.17
CA LEU A 64 8.23 13.42 11.53
C LEU A 64 9.09 13.21 10.27
N PRO A 65 10.38 13.57 10.24
CA PRO A 65 11.23 13.23 9.11
C PRO A 65 11.31 11.70 8.92
N ILE A 66 11.33 11.23 7.68
CA ILE A 66 11.65 9.82 7.33
C ILE A 66 13.02 9.85 6.64
N VAL A 67 13.96 9.03 7.13
CA VAL A 67 15.31 8.90 6.55
C VAL A 67 15.74 7.43 6.48
N SER A 68 16.76 7.14 5.66
CA SER A 68 17.40 5.82 5.68
C SER A 68 18.40 5.71 6.84
N ASP A 69 18.70 4.47 7.22
CA ASP A 69 19.66 4.09 8.27
C ASP A 69 21.13 4.43 7.94
N ALA A 70 21.37 4.94 6.72
CA ALA A 70 22.64 5.54 6.31
C ALA A 70 22.82 6.96 6.86
N VAL A 71 21.73 7.64 7.22
CA VAL A 71 21.76 9.01 7.74
C VAL A 71 21.89 8.98 9.26
N ALA A 72 22.90 9.69 9.78
CA ALA A 72 23.05 9.87 11.22
C ALA A 72 21.94 10.79 11.76
N VAL A 73 21.13 10.27 12.67
CA VAL A 73 20.04 11.01 13.31
C VAL A 73 20.43 11.39 14.73
N GLN A 74 20.21 12.65 15.09
CA GLN A 74 20.33 13.12 16.48
C GLN A 74 18.95 13.06 17.15
N GLY A 75 18.91 12.61 18.41
CA GLY A 75 17.69 12.52 19.20
C GLY A 75 16.88 11.22 19.02
N PRO A 76 15.62 11.20 19.49
CA PRO A 76 14.75 10.02 19.46
C PRO A 76 14.52 9.48 18.05
N ARG A 77 14.58 8.16 17.89
CA ARG A 77 14.38 7.47 16.60
C ARG A 77 13.19 6.52 16.65
N VAL A 78 12.40 6.47 15.59
CA VAL A 78 11.44 5.40 15.37
C VAL A 78 12.00 4.48 14.29
N LEU A 79 12.49 3.31 14.67
CA LEU A 79 13.03 2.31 13.75
C LEU A 79 11.87 1.47 13.23
N VAL A 80 11.66 1.45 11.91
CA VAL A 80 10.56 0.72 11.27
C VAL A 80 11.12 -0.34 10.33
N GLY A 81 10.76 -1.60 10.55
CA GLY A 81 11.25 -2.76 9.81
C GLY A 81 12.70 -3.14 10.15
N GLU A 82 13.17 -4.22 9.52
CA GLU A 82 14.57 -4.63 9.62
C GLU A 82 15.50 -3.63 8.93
N SER A 83 16.59 -3.25 9.61
CA SER A 83 17.59 -2.29 9.14
C SER A 83 18.93 -2.50 9.85
N LYS A 84 19.99 -1.80 9.44
CA LYS A 84 21.27 -1.76 10.17
C LYS A 84 21.08 -1.26 11.60
N ALA A 85 20.09 -0.39 11.85
CA ALA A 85 19.80 0.14 13.17
C ALA A 85 19.16 -0.90 14.09
N THR A 86 18.21 -1.70 13.59
CA THR A 86 17.59 -2.79 14.38
C THR A 86 18.56 -3.95 14.57
N ALA A 87 19.39 -4.27 13.57
CA ALA A 87 20.44 -5.28 13.69
C ALA A 87 21.44 -4.92 14.80
N LYS A 88 21.88 -3.65 14.91
CA LYS A 88 22.70 -3.16 16.03
C LYS A 88 21.99 -3.25 17.38
N ALA A 89 20.66 -3.23 17.40
CA ALA A 89 19.85 -3.42 18.60
C ALA A 89 19.63 -4.91 18.95
N GLY A 90 20.18 -5.83 18.14
CA GLY A 90 20.06 -7.29 18.30
C GLY A 90 18.73 -7.84 17.80
N LEU A 91 18.11 -7.21 16.80
CA LEU A 91 16.80 -7.58 16.27
C LEU A 91 16.85 -7.75 14.75
N ARG A 92 16.44 -8.93 14.26
CA ARG A 92 16.23 -9.22 12.83
C ARG A 92 14.83 -9.77 12.63
N GLY A 93 14.22 -9.48 11.48
CA GLY A 93 12.90 -9.98 11.11
C GLY A 93 12.87 -11.51 11.10
N ALA A 94 13.93 -12.15 10.60
CA ALA A 94 14.05 -13.60 10.56
C ALA A 94 14.13 -14.29 11.94
N ASP A 95 14.24 -13.54 13.04
CA ASP A 95 14.20 -14.09 14.40
C ASP A 95 12.75 -14.22 14.93
N PHE A 96 11.74 -13.79 14.17
CA PHE A 96 10.31 -13.86 14.49
C PHE A 96 9.59 -14.90 13.61
N GLU A 97 8.51 -15.48 14.13
CA GLU A 97 7.60 -16.32 13.34
C GLU A 97 6.85 -15.47 12.30
N THR A 98 6.33 -16.11 11.25
CA THR A 98 5.50 -15.42 10.23
C THR A 98 4.32 -14.72 10.88
N GLN A 99 4.10 -13.44 10.52
CA GLN A 99 3.11 -12.52 11.10
C GLN A 99 3.34 -12.16 12.58
N GLU A 100 4.50 -12.50 13.17
CA GLU A 100 4.90 -12.04 14.49
C GLU A 100 5.60 -10.68 14.41
N TYR A 101 5.35 -9.81 15.41
CA TYR A 101 5.93 -8.49 15.49
C TYR A 101 6.34 -8.11 16.92
N LEU A 102 7.24 -7.14 17.02
CA LEU A 102 7.74 -6.54 18.23
C LEU A 102 7.58 -5.02 18.19
N ILE A 103 6.94 -4.48 19.23
CA ILE A 103 6.97 -3.06 19.58
C ILE A 103 7.82 -2.92 20.84
N ARG A 104 8.90 -2.13 20.77
CA ARG A 104 9.81 -1.94 21.91
C ARG A 104 10.24 -0.49 22.06
N ILE A 105 10.09 0.06 23.26
CA ILE A 105 10.59 1.38 23.62
C ILE A 105 11.90 1.23 24.40
N ARG A 106 12.91 2.01 24.01
CA ARG A 106 14.19 2.24 24.67
C ARG A 106 14.39 3.76 24.84
N PRO A 107 15.30 4.23 25.71
CA PRO A 107 15.49 5.66 25.95
C PRO A 107 15.69 6.48 24.65
N GLU A 108 16.43 5.93 23.69
CA GLU A 108 16.75 6.58 22.42
C GLU A 108 15.98 6.05 21.19
N ALA A 109 15.10 5.05 21.35
CA ALA A 109 14.41 4.45 20.21
C ALA A 109 13.05 3.81 20.53
N LEU A 110 12.06 4.07 19.68
CA LEU A 110 10.89 3.19 19.47
C LEU A 110 11.23 2.26 18.31
N ILE A 111 11.04 0.96 18.49
CA ILE A 111 11.37 -0.07 17.50
C ILE A 111 10.08 -0.81 17.13
N LEU A 112 9.78 -0.83 15.83
CA LEU A 112 8.67 -1.53 15.21
C LEU A 112 9.27 -2.49 14.17
N ILE A 113 9.29 -3.79 14.46
CA ILE A 113 9.88 -4.82 13.58
C ILE A 113 9.04 -6.09 13.64
N GLY A 114 8.99 -6.85 12.55
CA GLY A 114 8.31 -8.14 12.49
C GLY A 114 8.78 -8.96 11.29
N CYS A 115 8.15 -10.12 11.11
CA CYS A 115 8.34 -10.98 9.94
C CYS A 115 7.03 -11.07 9.16
N ASP A 116 7.01 -10.51 7.96
CA ASP A 116 5.88 -10.67 7.05
C ASP A 116 5.84 -12.10 6.47
N GLU A 117 4.77 -12.45 5.76
CA GLU A 117 4.78 -13.68 4.97
C GLU A 117 5.94 -13.67 3.98
N VAL A 118 6.69 -14.77 3.97
CA VAL A 118 7.69 -15.02 2.94
C VAL A 118 6.93 -15.26 1.65
N SER A 119 6.67 -14.20 0.88
CA SER A 119 6.06 -14.35 -0.45
C SER A 119 7.01 -15.20 -1.29
N SER A 120 6.60 -16.41 -1.66
CA SER A 120 7.29 -17.12 -2.73
C SER A 120 7.23 -16.21 -3.95
N ALA A 121 8.39 -15.84 -4.50
CA ALA A 121 8.46 -15.00 -5.68
C ALA A 121 7.55 -15.62 -6.77
N ASN A 122 6.47 -14.92 -7.12
CA ASN A 122 5.67 -15.31 -8.28
C ASN A 122 6.54 -15.04 -9.51
N PRO A 123 6.93 -16.06 -10.30
CA PRO A 123 7.80 -15.86 -11.46
C PRO A 123 7.15 -14.98 -12.53
N ASN A 124 5.83 -14.78 -12.44
CA ASN A 124 5.02 -13.97 -13.36
C ASN A 124 4.57 -12.66 -12.70
N ALA A 125 5.24 -12.22 -11.62
CA ALA A 125 4.96 -10.92 -11.01
C ALA A 125 5.69 -9.84 -11.81
N PRO A 126 5.01 -8.75 -12.18
CA PRO A 126 5.67 -7.63 -12.82
C PRO A 126 6.75 -7.04 -11.90
N SER A 127 7.84 -6.60 -12.52
CA SER A 127 8.93 -5.91 -11.82
C SER A 127 8.54 -4.48 -11.45
N TYR A 128 9.15 -3.89 -10.42
CA TYR A 128 8.93 -2.48 -10.11
C TYR A 128 9.71 -1.57 -11.06
N ALA A 129 9.10 -0.43 -11.40
CA ALA A 129 9.71 0.67 -12.14
C ALA A 129 9.46 2.01 -11.44
N GLU A 130 10.20 3.04 -11.83
CA GLU A 130 9.88 4.41 -11.42
C GLU A 130 8.57 4.85 -12.11
N GLY A 131 7.60 5.29 -11.32
CA GLY A 131 6.35 5.86 -11.78
C GLY A 131 6.39 7.38 -11.80
N LYS A 132 5.40 8.00 -12.46
CA LYS A 132 5.22 9.47 -12.40
C LYS A 132 4.95 9.95 -10.95
N HIS A 133 4.32 9.10 -10.15
CA HIS A 133 3.98 9.34 -8.75
C HIS A 133 4.40 8.12 -7.91
N GLY A 134 5.64 8.11 -7.41
CA GLY A 134 6.18 6.97 -6.66
C GLY A 134 6.60 5.82 -7.57
N LYS A 135 6.35 4.58 -7.14
CA LYS A 135 6.68 3.37 -7.93
C LYS A 135 5.53 2.97 -8.86
N ALA A 136 5.86 2.26 -9.92
CA ALA A 136 4.96 1.63 -10.87
C ALA A 136 5.36 0.16 -11.07
N LEU A 137 4.54 -0.57 -11.83
CA LEU A 137 4.83 -1.93 -12.25
C LEU A 137 5.19 -1.94 -13.73
N SER A 138 6.21 -2.70 -14.08
CA SER A 138 6.70 -2.95 -15.43
C SER A 138 6.32 -4.35 -15.83
N PHE A 139 5.54 -4.43 -16.92
CA PHE A 139 5.08 -5.67 -17.52
C PHE A 139 5.96 -5.99 -18.73
N ASP A 140 6.53 -7.18 -18.79
CA ASP A 140 7.50 -7.60 -19.81
C ASP A 140 6.86 -8.01 -21.16
N GLY A 141 5.53 -8.07 -21.19
CA GLY A 141 4.72 -8.44 -22.35
C GLY A 141 4.63 -9.95 -22.62
N ARG A 142 5.00 -10.80 -21.66
CA ARG A 142 4.94 -12.26 -21.80
C ARG A 142 3.86 -12.89 -20.94
N ASP A 143 3.97 -12.78 -19.62
CA ASP A 143 3.10 -13.48 -18.66
C ASP A 143 2.85 -12.71 -17.36
N ASP A 144 3.27 -11.45 -17.28
CA ASP A 144 3.06 -10.61 -16.10
C ASP A 144 1.59 -10.25 -15.86
N ALA A 145 1.13 -10.46 -14.63
CA ALA A 145 -0.19 -10.03 -14.19
C ALA A 145 -0.17 -9.58 -12.73
N VAL A 146 -1.05 -8.63 -12.40
CA VAL A 146 -1.40 -8.29 -11.02
C VAL A 146 -2.80 -8.83 -10.76
N VAL A 147 -2.94 -9.60 -9.69
CA VAL A 147 -4.24 -10.13 -9.26
C VAL A 147 -4.67 -9.37 -8.01
N VAL A 148 -5.85 -8.78 -8.08
CA VAL A 148 -6.55 -8.23 -6.92
C VAL A 148 -7.63 -9.24 -6.54
N PRO A 149 -7.40 -10.08 -5.51
CA PRO A 149 -8.41 -11.03 -5.06
C PRO A 149 -9.62 -10.29 -4.47
N ASP A 150 -10.78 -10.94 -4.49
CA ASP A 150 -12.00 -10.49 -3.80
C ASP A 150 -12.43 -9.05 -4.15
N CYS A 151 -12.26 -8.65 -5.41
CA CYS A 151 -12.75 -7.35 -5.87
C CYS A 151 -14.29 -7.30 -5.78
N ALA A 152 -14.86 -6.16 -5.39
CA ALA A 152 -16.30 -5.99 -5.19
C ALA A 152 -17.14 -5.95 -6.48
N PHE A 153 -16.62 -6.45 -7.59
CA PHE A 153 -17.34 -6.53 -8.87
C PHE A 153 -18.27 -7.74 -8.89
N HIS A 154 -19.44 -7.57 -9.50
CA HIS A 154 -20.44 -8.63 -9.65
C HIS A 154 -20.87 -8.74 -11.12
N ASP A 155 -21.17 -9.95 -11.57
CA ASP A 155 -21.50 -10.22 -12.98
C ASP A 155 -22.83 -9.57 -13.42
N GLU A 156 -23.71 -9.19 -12.49
CA GLU A 156 -25.01 -8.62 -12.82
C GLU A 156 -24.92 -7.19 -13.36
N ALA A 157 -24.03 -6.36 -12.80
CA ALA A 157 -23.83 -4.99 -13.24
C ALA A 157 -22.52 -4.40 -12.70
N GLY A 158 -21.87 -3.58 -13.50
CA GLY A 158 -20.66 -2.88 -13.09
C GLY A 158 -19.95 -2.13 -14.21
N SER A 159 -18.81 -1.53 -13.85
CA SER A 159 -17.93 -0.85 -14.80
C SER A 159 -16.47 -1.22 -14.62
N LEU A 160 -15.74 -1.26 -15.73
CA LEU A 160 -14.28 -1.41 -15.79
C LEU A 160 -13.71 -0.21 -16.52
N GLU A 161 -12.73 0.48 -15.94
CA GLU A 161 -12.09 1.61 -16.61
C GLU A 161 -10.57 1.66 -16.39
N CYS A 162 -9.87 2.17 -17.40
CA CYS A 162 -8.45 2.50 -17.31
C CYS A 162 -8.04 3.53 -18.37
N TRP A 163 -6.85 4.11 -18.19
CA TRP A 163 -6.14 4.78 -19.27
C TRP A 163 -5.14 3.80 -19.89
N VAL A 164 -5.13 3.69 -21.22
CA VAL A 164 -4.22 2.82 -21.97
C VAL A 164 -3.47 3.62 -23.03
N TYR A 165 -2.17 3.36 -23.17
CA TYR A 165 -1.38 3.90 -24.27
C TYR A 165 -1.37 2.92 -25.44
N LEU A 166 -1.86 3.35 -26.60
CA LEU A 166 -1.85 2.57 -27.83
C LEU A 166 -0.65 2.98 -28.69
N PRO A 167 0.33 2.08 -28.93
CA PRO A 167 1.43 2.35 -29.84
C PRO A 167 0.96 2.33 -31.30
N GLU A 168 1.73 2.99 -32.18
CA GLU A 168 1.44 3.05 -33.62
C GLU A 168 1.43 1.68 -34.28
N ALA A 169 2.34 0.79 -33.88
CA ALA A 169 2.36 -0.57 -34.36
C ALA A 169 1.21 -1.39 -33.71
N PRO A 170 0.37 -2.06 -34.52
CA PRO A 170 -0.54 -3.07 -33.99
C PRO A 170 0.26 -4.25 -33.43
N GLN A 171 -0.30 -4.88 -32.41
CA GLN A 171 0.27 -6.07 -31.78
C GLN A 171 -0.28 -7.32 -32.45
N GLU A 172 0.56 -8.33 -32.70
CA GLU A 172 0.11 -9.56 -33.38
C GLU A 172 -0.88 -10.39 -32.55
N ARG A 173 -0.78 -10.28 -31.21
CA ARG A 173 -1.61 -11.01 -30.23
C ARG A 173 -2.62 -10.08 -29.60
N GLU A 174 -3.68 -10.66 -29.05
CA GLU A 174 -4.57 -9.92 -28.17
C GLU A 174 -3.85 -9.55 -26.87
N SER A 175 -4.21 -8.41 -26.27
CA SER A 175 -3.68 -8.00 -24.97
C SER A 175 -4.81 -7.65 -24.03
N THR A 176 -4.91 -8.41 -22.94
CA THR A 176 -5.82 -8.13 -21.84
C THR A 176 -5.35 -6.89 -21.10
N LEU A 177 -6.26 -5.93 -20.89
CA LEU A 177 -6.04 -4.76 -20.04
C LEU A 177 -6.58 -5.02 -18.64
N LEU A 178 -7.83 -5.46 -18.55
CA LEU A 178 -8.50 -5.85 -17.32
C LEU A 178 -9.29 -7.13 -17.56
N ARG A 179 -9.27 -8.04 -16.59
CA ARG A 179 -10.02 -9.29 -16.63
C ARG A 179 -10.60 -9.60 -15.26
N LEU A 180 -11.84 -10.07 -15.28
CA LEU A 180 -12.53 -10.64 -14.13
C LEU A 180 -12.97 -12.05 -14.51
N ASP A 181 -12.78 -12.99 -13.59
CA ASP A 181 -13.24 -14.36 -13.72
C ASP A 181 -14.18 -14.66 -12.55
N GLY A 182 -15.42 -15.01 -12.85
CA GLY A 182 -16.38 -15.49 -11.87
C GLY A 182 -16.31 -17.00 -11.70
N ALA A 183 -16.72 -17.48 -10.53
CA ALA A 183 -16.73 -18.89 -10.20
C ALA A 183 -18.17 -19.45 -10.17
N GLY A 184 -18.46 -20.41 -11.05
CA GLY A 184 -19.62 -21.32 -10.97
C GLY A 184 -21.01 -20.69 -11.19
N PRO A 185 -21.58 -20.73 -12.41
CA PRO A 185 -20.95 -21.15 -13.66
C PRO A 185 -19.75 -20.26 -14.02
N TRP A 186 -18.77 -20.78 -14.77
CA TRP A 186 -17.62 -19.97 -15.16
C TRP A 186 -18.06 -18.81 -16.06
N SER A 187 -17.83 -17.60 -15.58
CA SER A 187 -18.09 -16.35 -16.28
C SER A 187 -16.80 -15.53 -16.39
N TYR A 188 -16.77 -14.60 -17.35
CA TYR A 188 -15.68 -13.64 -17.42
C TYR A 188 -16.12 -12.30 -18.02
N HIS A 189 -15.41 -11.27 -17.62
CA HIS A 189 -15.42 -9.94 -18.24
C HIS A 189 -14.00 -9.61 -18.67
N ILE A 190 -13.79 -9.24 -19.93
CA ILE A 190 -12.46 -8.93 -20.49
C ILE A 190 -12.51 -7.60 -21.23
N LEU A 191 -11.72 -6.64 -20.76
CA LEU A 191 -11.36 -5.44 -21.49
C LEU A 191 -9.99 -5.67 -22.14
N ARG A 192 -9.90 -5.55 -23.47
CA ARG A 192 -8.69 -5.90 -24.24
C ARG A 192 -8.45 -4.99 -25.43
N ARG A 193 -7.24 -5.08 -25.99
CA ARG A 193 -6.91 -4.68 -27.37
C ARG A 193 -6.94 -5.90 -28.28
N TRP A 194 -7.60 -5.78 -29.43
CA TRP A 194 -7.71 -6.85 -30.41
C TRP A 194 -6.40 -7.08 -31.19
N PRO A 195 -6.11 -8.33 -31.61
CA PRO A 195 -4.90 -8.64 -32.37
C PRO A 195 -4.94 -7.96 -33.73
N ASN A 196 -3.79 -7.47 -34.17
CA ASN A 196 -3.56 -6.80 -35.45
C ASN A 196 -4.39 -5.51 -35.66
N THR A 197 -4.85 -4.88 -34.58
CA THR A 197 -5.63 -3.63 -34.62
C THR A 197 -5.18 -2.64 -33.55
N SER A 198 -5.68 -1.40 -33.63
CA SER A 198 -5.70 -0.45 -32.52
C SER A 198 -7.10 -0.33 -31.90
N SER A 199 -7.96 -1.31 -32.15
CA SER A 199 -9.33 -1.35 -31.62
C SER A 199 -9.36 -1.98 -30.22
N LEU A 200 -10.14 -1.37 -29.33
CA LEU A 200 -10.41 -1.89 -27.99
C LEU A 200 -11.73 -2.66 -27.99
N GLY A 201 -11.84 -3.64 -27.10
CA GLY A 201 -13.02 -4.49 -26.99
C GLY A 201 -13.34 -4.84 -25.56
N TYR A 202 -14.63 -4.90 -25.27
CA TYR A 202 -15.16 -5.45 -24.03
C TYR A 202 -15.96 -6.71 -24.35
N THR A 203 -15.65 -7.81 -23.68
CA THR A 203 -16.31 -9.11 -23.85
C THR A 203 -16.84 -9.60 -22.51
N THR A 204 -18.06 -10.13 -22.52
CA THR A 204 -18.67 -10.81 -21.38
C THR A 204 -19.02 -12.24 -21.77
N TYR A 205 -18.98 -13.15 -20.80
CA TYR A 205 -19.46 -14.52 -20.92
C TYR A 205 -20.05 -14.96 -19.59
N ASN A 206 -21.25 -15.53 -19.60
CA ASN A 206 -22.00 -15.89 -18.39
C ASN A 206 -22.07 -17.41 -18.12
N GLY A 207 -21.26 -18.21 -18.81
CA GLY A 207 -21.32 -19.67 -18.76
C GLY A 207 -22.17 -20.32 -19.86
N GLU A 208 -22.98 -19.54 -20.58
CA GLU A 208 -23.84 -20.03 -21.67
C GLU A 208 -23.68 -19.19 -22.95
N VAL A 209 -23.68 -17.86 -22.83
CA VAL A 209 -23.67 -16.90 -23.93
C VAL A 209 -22.54 -15.91 -23.72
N GLY A 210 -21.83 -15.60 -24.81
CA GLY A 210 -20.84 -14.52 -24.86
C GLY A 210 -21.36 -13.33 -25.66
N SER A 211 -21.01 -12.12 -25.21
CA SER A 211 -21.29 -10.87 -25.92
C SER A 211 -20.03 -10.04 -26.04
N SER A 212 -19.93 -9.21 -27.07
CA SER A 212 -18.80 -8.29 -27.25
C SER A 212 -19.22 -6.99 -27.92
N VAL A 213 -18.64 -5.90 -27.44
CA VAL A 213 -18.67 -4.58 -28.07
C VAL A 213 -17.24 -4.14 -28.34
N SER A 214 -17.01 -3.38 -29.40
CA SER A 214 -15.68 -2.94 -29.79
C SER A 214 -15.71 -1.52 -30.33
N SER A 215 -14.62 -0.80 -30.11
CA SER A 215 -14.38 0.48 -30.77
C SER A 215 -14.05 0.27 -32.25
N GLY A 216 -14.01 1.35 -33.01
CA GLY A 216 -13.27 1.39 -34.27
C GLY A 216 -11.75 1.49 -34.02
N GLU A 217 -11.00 1.65 -35.11
CA GLU A 217 -9.57 1.91 -35.05
C GLU A 217 -9.28 3.24 -34.33
N LEU A 218 -8.37 3.20 -33.37
CA LEU A 218 -7.96 4.36 -32.58
C LEU A 218 -6.60 4.86 -33.05
N ALA A 219 -6.39 6.17 -32.92
CA ALA A 219 -5.10 6.78 -33.17
C ALA A 219 -4.06 6.30 -32.13
N PRO A 220 -2.75 6.41 -32.42
CA PRO A 220 -1.74 6.17 -31.40
C PRO A 220 -1.81 7.23 -30.30
N GLY A 221 -1.70 6.83 -29.04
CA GLY A 221 -1.73 7.76 -27.91
C GLY A 221 -2.40 7.20 -26.67
N TRP A 222 -2.56 8.06 -25.66
CA TRP A 222 -3.32 7.75 -24.45
C TRP A 222 -4.81 7.86 -24.73
N HIS A 223 -5.54 6.80 -24.40
CA HIS A 223 -7.00 6.75 -24.47
C HIS A 223 -7.57 6.38 -23.10
N HIS A 224 -8.64 7.06 -22.68
CA HIS A 224 -9.46 6.60 -21.58
C HIS A 224 -10.47 5.60 -22.12
N VAL A 225 -10.65 4.49 -21.41
CA VAL A 225 -11.62 3.47 -21.78
C VAL A 225 -12.48 3.11 -20.59
N LEU A 226 -13.80 3.08 -20.80
CA LEU A 226 -14.80 2.70 -19.83
C LEU A 226 -15.73 1.67 -20.47
N ALA A 227 -15.82 0.49 -19.86
CA ALA A 227 -16.80 -0.53 -20.19
C ALA A 227 -17.88 -0.58 -19.12
N THR A 228 -19.14 -0.66 -19.52
CA THR A 228 -20.29 -0.82 -18.61
C THR A 228 -21.07 -2.09 -18.96
N HIS A 229 -21.66 -2.69 -17.94
CA HIS A 229 -22.48 -3.89 -18.06
C HIS A 229 -23.72 -3.78 -17.18
N ASP A 230 -24.87 -4.17 -17.73
CA ASP A 230 -26.13 -4.39 -17.02
C ASP A 230 -26.82 -5.62 -17.61
N ALA A 231 -26.72 -6.75 -16.92
CA ALA A 231 -27.29 -8.02 -17.33
C ALA A 231 -28.83 -8.00 -17.34
N ALA A 232 -29.46 -7.26 -16.42
CA ALA A 232 -30.91 -7.18 -16.31
C ALA A 232 -31.53 -6.38 -17.46
N ALA A 233 -30.84 -5.33 -17.91
CA ALA A 233 -31.23 -4.54 -19.08
C ALA A 233 -30.77 -5.18 -20.40
N GLY A 234 -29.83 -6.14 -20.36
CA GLY A 234 -29.20 -6.71 -21.55
C GLY A 234 -28.32 -5.69 -22.29
N VAL A 235 -27.72 -4.75 -21.56
CA VAL A 235 -26.94 -3.64 -22.09
C VAL A 235 -25.46 -3.84 -21.78
N GLN A 236 -24.62 -3.60 -22.79
CA GLN A 236 -23.17 -3.59 -22.67
C GLN A 236 -22.63 -2.48 -23.57
N GLU A 237 -21.86 -1.57 -22.99
CA GLU A 237 -21.34 -0.40 -23.70
C GLU A 237 -19.83 -0.28 -23.49
N LEU A 238 -19.17 0.37 -24.46
CA LEU A 238 -17.76 0.69 -24.43
C LEU A 238 -17.61 2.13 -24.88
N PHE A 239 -17.10 2.96 -23.98
CA PHE A 239 -16.79 4.35 -24.22
C PHE A 239 -15.28 4.51 -24.35
N VAL A 240 -14.83 5.23 -25.37
CA VAL A 240 -13.42 5.59 -25.56
C VAL A 240 -13.33 7.11 -25.62
N ASP A 241 -12.51 7.70 -24.74
CA ASP A 241 -12.39 9.15 -24.57
C ASP A 241 -13.74 9.86 -24.32
N GLY A 242 -14.66 9.14 -23.66
CA GLY A 242 -15.99 9.64 -23.29
C GLY A 242 -17.05 9.59 -24.38
N VAL A 243 -16.77 8.96 -25.53
CA VAL A 243 -17.75 8.72 -26.62
C VAL A 243 -18.06 7.24 -26.82
#